data_AF-A0A444UWC2-F1
#
_entry.id   AF-A0A444UWC2-F1
#
_cell.length_a   1.000
_cell.length_b   1.000
_cell.length_c   1.000
_cell.angle_alpha   90.00
_cell.angle_beta   90.00
_cell.angle_gamma   90.00
#
_symmetry.space_group_name_H-M   'P 1'
#
loop_
_entity.id
_entity.type
_entity.pdbx_description
1 polymer ?
#
loop_
_entity_poly.entity_id
_entity_poly.type
_entity_poly.pdbx_seq_one_letter_code
_entity_poly.pdbx_strand_id
1 'polypeptide(L)'
;MAPAFRLSLKAKVSDSMSHLMVDFSRERSQLKSLSFLPVPGTPVIDLSQCLVADNCVTVVWSVPGEDAKIEHFDLEYRRTDHEGAPRGREEHPWMVVEGIRGSEYTLRGQRFDTRFMTFRVKACNKAVAGEFSEPVTLETSVAALLSMACLTLAALGLRWEEGFREGLRDLHSALHTDVIF
;
A
#
# COMPACT_ATOMS: atom_id res chain seq x y z
N MET A 1 -46.94 51.75 9.53
CA MET A 1 -46.50 50.35 9.30
C MET A 1 -46.55 50.09 7.80
N ALA A 2 -45.42 49.78 7.15
CA ALA A 2 -45.36 49.58 5.70
C ALA A 2 -45.86 48.18 5.30
N PRO A 3 -46.52 48.01 4.14
CA PRO A 3 -47.02 46.71 3.72
C PRO A 3 -45.85 45.82 3.30
N ALA A 4 -45.77 44.63 3.91
CA ALA A 4 -44.83 43.59 3.53
C ALA A 4 -45.12 43.14 2.09
N PHE A 5 -44.15 43.31 1.20
CA PHE A 5 -44.16 42.74 -0.13
C PHE A 5 -44.28 41.22 -0.02
N ARG A 6 -45.46 40.66 -0.31
CA ARG A 6 -45.63 39.22 -0.49
C ARG A 6 -45.07 38.84 -1.86
N LEU A 7 -43.80 38.45 -1.90
CA LEU A 7 -43.23 37.72 -3.03
C LEU A 7 -43.96 36.38 -3.15
N SER A 8 -44.89 36.30 -4.09
CA SER A 8 -45.56 35.04 -4.43
C SER A 8 -44.69 34.29 -5.43
N LEU A 9 -44.05 33.20 -5.01
CA LEU A 9 -43.29 32.27 -5.87
C LEU A 9 -44.17 31.42 -6.80
N LYS A 10 -45.43 31.83 -7.04
CA LYS A 10 -46.27 31.20 -8.05
C LYS A 10 -45.84 31.76 -9.40
N ALA A 11 -45.09 30.97 -10.15
CA ALA A 11 -44.75 31.26 -11.54
C ALA A 11 -46.05 31.59 -12.30
N LYS A 12 -46.23 32.86 -12.69
CA LYS A 12 -47.35 33.29 -13.51
C LYS A 12 -46.99 33.02 -14.97
N VAL A 13 -47.20 31.79 -15.39
CA VAL A 13 -47.01 31.36 -16.77
C VAL A 13 -48.17 31.92 -17.60
N SER A 14 -47.89 32.84 -18.53
CA SER A 14 -48.87 33.29 -19.54
C SER A 14 -48.79 32.41 -20.78
N ASP A 15 -49.85 32.31 -21.59
CA ASP A 15 -49.84 31.55 -22.86
C ASP A 15 -48.71 31.98 -23.81
N SER A 16 -48.21 33.22 -23.69
CA SER A 16 -47.03 33.74 -24.42
C SER A 16 -45.69 33.13 -23.97
N MET A 17 -45.62 32.49 -22.79
CA MET A 17 -44.41 31.84 -22.27
C MET A 17 -44.19 30.43 -22.81
N SER A 18 -45.11 29.93 -23.66
CA SER A 18 -45.01 28.63 -24.35
C SER A 18 -43.80 28.52 -25.30
N HIS A 19 -43.14 29.64 -25.61
CA HIS A 19 -41.93 29.70 -26.44
C HIS A 19 -40.66 30.10 -25.67
N LEU A 20 -40.73 30.29 -24.35
CA LEU A 20 -39.55 30.56 -23.53
C LEU A 20 -38.86 29.24 -23.19
N MET A 21 -37.98 28.77 -24.07
CA MET A 21 -37.09 27.65 -23.76
C MET A 21 -35.82 28.17 -23.08
N VAL A 22 -35.44 27.52 -21.99
CA VAL A 22 -34.14 27.73 -21.35
C VAL A 22 -33.09 27.00 -22.19
N ASP A 23 -32.08 27.72 -22.65
CA ASP A 23 -30.94 27.15 -23.38
C ASP A 23 -29.89 26.62 -22.40
N PHE A 24 -29.74 25.30 -22.33
CA PHE A 24 -28.74 24.60 -21.51
C PHE A 24 -27.49 24.18 -22.31
N SER A 25 -27.29 24.72 -23.52
CA SER A 25 -26.20 24.29 -24.41
C SER A 25 -24.82 24.57 -23.81
N ARG A 26 -24.68 25.68 -23.07
CA ARG A 26 -23.44 26.04 -22.38
C ARG A 26 -23.13 25.07 -21.24
N GLU A 27 -24.09 24.80 -20.37
CA GLU A 27 -23.95 23.87 -19.24
C GLU A 27 -23.67 22.45 -19.76
N ARG A 28 -24.38 22.03 -20.82
CA ARG A 28 -24.15 20.74 -21.48
C ARG A 28 -22.75 20.65 -22.08
N SER A 29 -22.24 21.73 -22.68
CA SER A 29 -20.87 21.78 -23.21
C SER A 29 -19.83 21.69 -22.10
N GLN A 30 -20.04 22.41 -21.00
CA GLN A 30 -19.16 22.36 -19.82
C GLN A 30 -19.12 20.95 -19.21
N LEU A 31 -20.28 20.32 -19.02
CA LEU A 31 -20.37 18.95 -18.50
C LEU A 31 -19.66 17.94 -19.41
N LYS A 32 -19.77 18.09 -20.74
CA LYS A 32 -19.06 17.25 -21.71
C LYS A 32 -17.55 17.47 -21.72
N SER A 33 -17.08 18.65 -21.31
CA SER A 33 -15.65 18.97 -21.26
C SER A 33 -14.94 18.45 -20.00
N LEU A 34 -15.68 17.89 -19.04
CA LEU A 34 -15.10 17.29 -17.84
C LEU A 34 -14.38 15.99 -18.19
N SER A 35 -13.08 15.94 -17.93
CA SER A 35 -12.27 14.72 -18.01
C SER A 35 -12.02 14.17 -16.60
N PHE A 36 -12.38 12.91 -16.37
CA PHE A 36 -12.11 12.22 -15.11
C PHE A 36 -10.70 11.63 -15.12
N LEU A 37 -10.10 11.52 -13.93
CA LEU A 37 -8.86 10.77 -13.79
C LEU A 37 -9.17 9.27 -13.89
N PRO A 38 -8.43 8.52 -14.72
CA PRO A 38 -8.56 7.07 -14.74
C PRO A 38 -8.13 6.48 -13.39
N VAL A 39 -8.66 5.28 -13.08
CA VAL A 39 -8.24 4.52 -11.90
C VAL A 39 -6.75 4.16 -12.05
N PRO A 40 -5.92 4.36 -11.01
CA PRO A 40 -4.51 3.94 -11.05
C PRO A 40 -4.36 2.46 -11.36
N GLY A 41 -3.32 2.12 -12.12
CA GLY A 41 -2.95 0.72 -12.36
C GLY A 41 -2.57 -0.01 -11.07
N THR A 42 -2.81 -1.31 -11.03
CA THR A 42 -2.50 -2.16 -9.87
C THR A 42 -0.99 -2.32 -9.72
N PRO A 43 -0.38 -1.93 -8.58
CA PRO A 43 1.04 -2.16 -8.34
C PRO A 43 1.40 -3.65 -8.29
N VAL A 44 2.65 -3.96 -8.60
CA VAL A 44 3.23 -5.30 -8.51
C VAL A 44 4.48 -5.22 -7.63
N ILE A 45 4.47 -5.95 -6.52
CA ILE A 45 5.61 -6.04 -5.61
C ILE A 45 6.71 -6.89 -6.26
N ASP A 46 7.92 -6.32 -6.37
CA ASP A 46 9.09 -7.03 -6.87
C ASP A 46 9.79 -7.75 -5.71
N LEU A 47 9.46 -9.03 -5.58
CA LEU A 47 10.04 -9.94 -4.59
C LEU A 47 11.57 -10.01 -4.64
N SER A 48 12.18 -9.83 -5.82
CA SER A 48 13.63 -9.94 -5.98
C SER A 48 14.40 -8.74 -5.42
N GLN A 49 13.70 -7.60 -5.27
CA GLN A 49 14.25 -6.37 -4.71
C GLN A 49 13.82 -6.11 -3.27
N CYS A 50 12.91 -6.93 -2.73
CA CYS A 50 12.52 -6.87 -1.32
C CYS A 50 13.66 -7.37 -0.42
N LEU A 51 13.85 -6.70 0.72
CA LEU A 51 14.93 -7.01 1.65
C LEU A 51 14.40 -7.07 3.07
N VAL A 52 14.74 -8.14 3.79
CA VAL A 52 14.56 -8.25 5.24
C VAL A 52 15.95 -8.23 5.86
N ALA A 53 16.25 -7.23 6.69
CA ALA A 53 17.54 -7.07 7.36
C ALA A 53 17.43 -6.11 8.56
N ASP A 54 18.20 -6.33 9.62
CA ASP A 54 18.35 -5.37 10.74
C ASP A 54 17.03 -4.87 11.35
N ASN A 55 16.08 -5.77 11.63
CA ASN A 55 14.73 -5.41 12.10
C ASN A 55 13.98 -4.45 11.17
N CYS A 56 14.35 -4.45 9.89
CA CYS A 56 13.76 -3.65 8.84
C CYS A 56 13.29 -4.55 7.70
N VAL A 57 12.18 -4.15 7.07
CA VAL A 57 11.66 -4.79 5.87
C VAL A 57 11.49 -3.73 4.80
N THR A 58 12.23 -3.85 3.72
CA THR A 58 12.12 -2.99 2.54
C THR A 58 11.30 -3.71 1.49
N VAL A 59 10.20 -3.10 1.08
CA VAL A 59 9.31 -3.59 0.03
C VAL A 59 9.44 -2.65 -1.16
N VAL A 60 9.65 -3.23 -2.34
CA VAL A 60 9.78 -2.49 -3.61
C VAL A 60 8.67 -2.95 -4.55
N TRP A 61 8.05 -2.02 -5.28
CA TRP A 61 7.00 -2.31 -6.23
C TRP A 61 7.17 -1.49 -7.52
N SER A 62 6.46 -1.89 -8.57
CA SER A 62 6.36 -1.17 -9.84
C SER A 62 4.91 -1.15 -10.30
N VAL A 63 4.52 -0.18 -11.11
CA VAL A 63 3.18 -0.13 -11.70
C VAL A 63 3.31 -0.44 -13.19
N PRO A 64 2.86 -1.62 -13.67
CA PRO A 64 2.89 -1.92 -15.09
C PRO A 64 1.80 -1.12 -15.82
N GLY A 65 2.18 -0.36 -16.84
CA GLY A 65 1.25 0.37 -17.72
C GLY A 65 1.45 1.88 -17.70
N GLU A 66 0.47 2.62 -18.22
CA GLU A 66 0.50 4.09 -18.24
C GLU A 66 0.25 4.62 -16.82
N ASP A 67 1.20 5.40 -16.29
CA ASP A 67 1.10 6.04 -14.97
C ASP A 67 -0.05 7.03 -14.95
N ALA A 68 -1.25 6.54 -14.62
CA ALA A 68 -2.45 7.31 -14.39
C ALA A 68 -2.25 8.25 -13.18
N LYS A 69 -1.50 9.34 -13.38
CA LYS A 69 -1.22 10.45 -12.46
C LYS A 69 -1.25 10.02 -10.99
N ILE A 70 -0.45 9.02 -10.65
CA ILE A 70 -0.35 8.49 -9.30
C ILE A 70 0.20 9.61 -8.40
N GLU A 71 -0.48 9.85 -7.28
CA GLU A 71 -0.08 10.87 -6.31
C GLU A 71 0.68 10.25 -5.14
N HIS A 72 0.24 9.07 -4.69
CA HIS A 72 0.85 8.32 -3.61
C HIS A 72 0.46 6.84 -3.67
N PHE A 73 1.11 6.05 -2.83
CA PHE A 73 0.82 4.66 -2.56
C PHE A 73 0.47 4.46 -1.09
N ASP A 74 -0.41 3.50 -0.84
CA ASP A 74 -0.67 3.00 0.50
C ASP A 74 -0.17 1.56 0.57
N LEU A 75 0.71 1.30 1.53
CA LEU A 75 1.23 -0.03 1.84
C LEU A 75 0.48 -0.57 3.04
N GLU A 76 -0.09 -1.75 2.90
CA GLU A 76 -0.61 -2.51 4.02
C GLU A 76 0.25 -3.72 4.31
N TYR A 77 0.48 -3.97 5.60
CA TYR A 77 1.25 -5.10 6.06
C TYR A 77 0.63 -5.76 7.28
N ARG A 78 0.91 -7.04 7.47
CA ARG A 78 0.51 -7.78 8.67
C ARG A 78 1.51 -8.88 8.98
N ARG A 79 1.46 -9.33 10.23
CA ARG A 79 2.30 -10.40 10.74
C ARG A 79 1.53 -11.71 10.78
N THR A 80 2.18 -12.81 10.39
CA THR A 80 1.56 -14.15 10.32
C THR A 80 2.57 -15.25 10.59
N ASP A 81 2.13 -16.33 11.23
CA ASP A 81 2.94 -17.54 11.43
C ASP A 81 2.75 -18.58 10.33
N HIS A 82 1.84 -18.31 9.39
CA HIS A 82 1.51 -19.20 8.28
C HIS A 82 1.86 -18.56 6.94
N GLU A 83 2.48 -19.37 6.08
CA GLU A 83 2.69 -19.04 4.68
C GLU A 83 1.36 -19.17 3.91
N GLY A 84 1.02 -18.13 3.13
CA GLY A 84 -0.14 -18.12 2.24
C GLY A 84 -1.42 -17.51 2.83
N ALA A 85 -2.56 -17.84 2.20
CA ALA A 85 -3.87 -17.26 2.51
C ALA A 85 -4.27 -17.47 3.99
N PRO A 86 -4.98 -16.50 4.61
CA PRO A 86 -5.25 -16.53 6.04
C PRO A 86 -6.01 -17.79 6.46
N ARG A 87 -5.45 -18.51 7.44
CA ARG A 87 -6.02 -19.75 7.99
C ARG A 87 -6.61 -19.45 9.37
N GLY A 88 -7.88 -19.03 9.42
CA GLY A 88 -8.67 -19.02 10.65
C GLY A 88 -8.65 -17.71 11.47
N ARG A 89 -9.01 -17.83 12.75
CA ARG A 89 -9.49 -16.75 13.65
C ARG A 89 -8.39 -15.88 14.27
N GLU A 90 -7.12 -16.21 14.08
CA GLU A 90 -5.94 -15.54 14.64
C GLU A 90 -5.26 -14.63 13.60
N GLU A 91 -6.04 -13.73 13.01
CA GLU A 91 -5.55 -12.82 11.98
C GLU A 91 -5.17 -11.48 12.62
N HIS A 92 -3.87 -11.16 12.62
CA HIS A 92 -3.41 -9.82 12.99
C HIS A 92 -4.03 -8.80 12.03
N PRO A 93 -4.48 -7.63 12.53
CA PRO A 93 -5.05 -6.60 11.67
C PRO A 93 -4.01 -6.11 10.66
N TRP A 94 -4.49 -5.67 9.49
CA TRP A 94 -3.66 -4.94 8.54
C TRP A 94 -3.23 -3.61 9.17
N MET A 95 -1.93 -3.40 9.19
CA MET A 95 -1.31 -2.12 9.52
C MET A 95 -1.13 -1.33 8.23
N VAL A 96 -1.44 -0.04 8.25
CA VAL A 96 -1.46 0.81 7.05
C VAL A 96 -0.36 1.87 7.15
N VAL A 97 0.37 2.06 6.05
CA VAL A 97 1.26 3.19 5.82
C VAL A 97 0.76 3.91 4.57
N GLU A 98 0.23 5.11 4.76
CA GLU A 98 -0.35 5.91 3.69
C GLU A 98 0.63 6.98 3.18
N GLY A 99 0.37 7.48 1.97
CA GLY A 99 1.04 8.69 1.46
C GLY A 99 2.48 8.48 0.99
N ILE A 100 2.86 7.24 0.66
CA ILE A 100 4.19 6.92 0.16
C ILE A 100 4.33 7.46 -1.26
N ARG A 101 5.32 8.32 -1.52
CA ARG A 101 5.54 8.91 -2.86
C ARG A 101 6.54 8.12 -3.72
N GLY A 102 7.34 7.28 -3.08
CA GLY A 102 8.29 6.40 -3.77
C GLY A 102 7.63 5.08 -4.18
N SER A 103 8.35 4.32 -5.00
CA SER A 103 8.01 2.94 -5.37
C SER A 103 8.63 1.90 -4.42
N GLU A 104 9.12 2.36 -3.27
CA GLU A 104 9.70 1.53 -2.23
C GLU A 104 9.37 2.11 -0.84
N TYR A 105 9.35 1.24 0.16
CA TYR A 105 9.22 1.66 1.56
C TYR A 105 9.90 0.69 2.51
N THR A 106 10.65 1.25 3.46
CA THR A 106 11.32 0.49 4.53
C THR A 106 10.57 0.63 5.84
N LEU A 107 9.93 -0.46 6.27
CA LEU A 107 9.44 -0.61 7.63
C LEU A 107 10.64 -0.81 8.57
N ARG A 108 10.72 -0.01 9.63
CA ARG A 108 11.80 -0.08 10.62
C ARG A 108 11.28 -0.57 11.97
N GLY A 109 12.17 -1.07 12.81
CA GLY A 109 11.86 -1.46 14.19
C GLY A 109 10.88 -2.63 14.29
N GLN A 110 10.83 -3.48 13.28
CA GLN A 110 9.98 -4.66 13.28
C GLN A 110 10.53 -5.69 14.26
N ARG A 111 9.66 -6.18 15.15
CA ARG A 111 9.94 -7.37 15.94
C ARG A 111 9.62 -8.57 15.04
N PHE A 112 10.62 -9.40 14.77
CA PHE A 112 10.48 -10.62 13.98
C PHE A 112 10.04 -11.81 14.86
N ASP A 113 9.05 -11.58 15.72
CA ASP A 113 8.46 -12.59 16.60
C ASP A 113 7.46 -13.51 15.87
N THR A 114 7.13 -13.21 14.61
CA THR A 114 6.42 -14.11 13.69
C THR A 114 7.34 -14.51 12.54
N ARG A 115 7.11 -15.69 11.96
CA ARG A 115 7.93 -16.21 10.86
C ARG A 115 7.73 -15.49 9.53
N PHE A 116 6.57 -14.89 9.32
CA PHE A 116 6.24 -14.24 8.06
C PHE A 116 5.60 -12.88 8.26
N MET A 117 5.74 -12.05 7.23
CA MET A 117 4.98 -10.82 7.06
C MET A 117 4.35 -10.80 5.66
N THR A 118 3.09 -10.42 5.58
CA THR A 118 2.36 -10.27 4.32
C THR A 118 2.20 -8.80 3.98
N PHE A 119 2.41 -8.43 2.72
CA PHE A 119 2.39 -7.07 2.19
C PHE A 119 1.43 -6.96 1.01
N ARG A 120 0.74 -5.82 0.89
CA ARG A 120 -0.01 -5.43 -0.30
C ARG A 120 0.05 -3.93 -0.50
N VAL A 121 0.09 -3.48 -1.75
CA VAL A 121 0.21 -2.06 -2.09
C VAL A 121 -0.89 -1.67 -3.07
N LYS A 122 -1.49 -0.50 -2.89
CA LYS A 122 -2.37 0.12 -3.88
C LYS A 122 -1.82 1.48 -4.31
N ALA A 123 -2.09 1.86 -5.54
CA ALA A 123 -1.79 3.19 -6.06
C ALA A 123 -3.00 4.11 -5.88
N CYS A 124 -2.76 5.37 -5.53
CA CYS A 124 -3.81 6.34 -5.24
C CYS A 124 -3.57 7.63 -6.04
N ASN A 125 -4.64 8.19 -6.59
CA ASN A 125 -4.65 9.53 -7.17
C ASN A 125 -5.65 10.44 -6.46
N LYS A 126 -5.73 11.71 -6.87
CA LYS A 126 -6.58 12.74 -6.24
C LYS A 126 -8.08 12.41 -6.23
N ALA A 127 -8.53 11.51 -7.09
CA ALA A 127 -9.94 11.18 -7.25
C ALA A 127 -10.28 9.81 -6.66
N VAL A 128 -9.39 8.83 -6.81
CA VAL A 128 -9.68 7.43 -6.52
C VAL A 128 -8.41 6.62 -6.19
N ALA A 129 -8.58 5.63 -5.31
CA ALA A 129 -7.59 4.59 -5.07
C ALA A 129 -7.83 3.40 -6.00
N GLY A 130 -6.77 2.87 -6.59
CA GLY A 130 -6.79 1.64 -7.38
C GLY A 130 -6.94 0.39 -6.53
N GLU A 131 -6.87 -0.76 -7.18
CA GLU A 131 -6.89 -2.06 -6.51
C GLU A 131 -5.56 -2.35 -5.79
N PHE A 132 -5.63 -3.18 -4.76
CA PHE A 132 -4.44 -3.71 -4.11
C PHE A 132 -3.73 -4.72 -5.01
N SER A 133 -2.41 -4.73 -4.92
CA SER A 133 -1.57 -5.79 -5.46
C SER A 133 -1.94 -7.15 -4.86
N GLU A 134 -1.57 -8.21 -5.57
CA GLU A 134 -1.56 -9.55 -4.99
C GLU A 134 -0.72 -9.53 -3.68
N PRO A 135 -1.22 -10.15 -2.60
CA PRO A 135 -0.54 -10.14 -1.32
C PRO A 135 0.72 -11.00 -1.39
N VAL A 136 1.85 -10.41 -1.00
CA VAL A 136 3.16 -11.06 -1.03
C VAL A 136 3.62 -11.35 0.38
N THR A 137 4.10 -12.57 0.63
CA THR A 137 4.60 -12.98 1.95
C THR A 137 6.13 -13.05 1.93
N LEU A 138 6.77 -12.33 2.86
CA LEU A 138 8.21 -12.38 3.10
C LEU A 138 8.50 -13.15 4.38
N GLU A 139 9.53 -13.99 4.35
CA GLU A 139 10.02 -14.68 5.54
C GLU A 139 10.86 -13.74 6.39
N THR A 140 10.52 -13.62 7.67
CA THR A 140 11.18 -12.75 8.65
C THR A 140 12.04 -13.53 9.65
N SER A 141 12.23 -14.83 9.44
CA SER A 141 13.01 -15.67 10.35
C SER A 141 14.50 -15.30 10.36
N VAL A 142 15.15 -15.49 11.51
CA VAL A 142 16.60 -15.30 11.67
C VAL A 142 17.40 -16.16 10.67
N ALA A 143 16.86 -17.33 10.28
CA ALA A 143 17.47 -18.20 9.27
C ALA A 143 17.49 -17.56 7.88
N ALA A 144 16.43 -16.84 7.49
CA ALA A 144 16.37 -16.09 6.22
C ALA A 144 17.40 -14.94 6.21
N LEU A 145 17.55 -14.23 7.33
CA LEU A 145 18.56 -13.18 7.50
C LEU A 145 19.99 -13.71 7.34
N LEU A 146 20.26 -14.89 7.88
CA LEU A 146 21.55 -15.56 7.78
C LEU A 146 21.88 -16.01 6.36
N SER A 147 20.88 -16.47 5.62
CA SER A 147 21.02 -16.83 4.21
C SER A 147 21.37 -15.61 3.36
N MET A 148 20.68 -14.48 3.57
CA MET A 148 20.97 -13.23 2.85
C MET A 148 22.35 -12.64 3.20
N ALA A 149 22.76 -12.68 4.47
CA ALA A 149 24.12 -12.32 4.87
C ALA A 149 25.17 -13.21 4.19
N CYS A 150 24.88 -14.51 4.03
CA CYS A 150 25.75 -15.45 3.34
C CYS A 150 25.87 -15.12 1.84
N LEU A 151 24.76 -14.78 1.18
CA LEU A 151 24.74 -14.37 -0.24
C LEU A 151 25.44 -13.04 -0.47
N THR A 152 25.30 -12.06 0.42
CA THR A 152 26.00 -10.76 0.32
C THR A 152 27.49 -10.90 0.58
N LEU A 153 27.91 -11.71 1.56
CA LEU A 153 29.32 -12.04 1.77
C LEU A 153 29.93 -12.76 0.56
N ALA A 154 29.19 -13.71 -0.03
CA ALA A 154 29.61 -14.39 -1.26
C ALA A 154 29.73 -13.43 -2.46
N ALA A 155 28.79 -12.49 -2.62
CA ALA A 155 28.83 -11.46 -3.67
C ALA A 155 30.00 -10.47 -3.49
N LEU A 156 30.43 -10.24 -2.24
CA LEU A 156 31.61 -9.43 -1.91
C LEU A 156 32.93 -10.22 -1.99
N GLY A 157 32.90 -11.49 -2.41
CA GLY A 157 34.08 -12.35 -2.52
C GLY A 157 34.71 -12.69 -1.17
N LEU A 158 34.00 -12.45 -0.06
CA LEU A 158 34.46 -12.78 1.28
C LEU A 158 34.18 -14.26 1.54
N ARG A 159 35.26 -15.04 1.71
CA ARG A 159 35.17 -16.48 1.94
C ARG A 159 34.51 -16.76 3.28
N TRP A 160 33.40 -17.50 3.25
CA TRP A 160 32.68 -17.96 4.43
C TRP A 160 33.55 -18.98 5.19
N GLU A 161 34.28 -18.54 6.23
CA GLU A 161 35.09 -19.42 7.07
C GLU A 161 34.19 -20.23 8.03
N GLU A 162 34.39 -21.55 8.07
CA GLU A 162 33.55 -22.51 8.80
C GLU A 162 33.40 -22.21 10.31
N GLY A 163 34.32 -21.41 10.89
CA GLY A 163 34.26 -20.98 12.29
C GLY A 163 33.09 -20.05 12.63
N PHE A 164 32.45 -19.41 11.65
CA PHE A 164 31.28 -18.57 11.90
C PHE A 164 30.02 -19.40 12.20
N ARG A 165 29.97 -20.66 11.73
CA ARG A 165 28.83 -21.58 11.90
C ARG A 165 28.67 -22.08 13.35
N GLU A 166 29.77 -22.13 14.11
CA GLU A 166 29.76 -22.46 15.54
C GLU A 166 29.34 -21.25 16.37
N GLY A 167 29.90 -20.06 16.11
CA GLY A 167 29.49 -18.82 16.80
C GLY A 167 28.01 -18.46 16.59
N LEU A 168 27.42 -18.88 15.48
CA LEU A 168 26.00 -18.68 15.20
C LEU A 168 25.08 -19.73 15.84
N ARG A 169 25.56 -20.95 16.05
CA ARG A 169 24.88 -21.93 16.91
C ARG A 169 24.91 -21.48 18.36
N ASP A 170 25.99 -20.85 18.79
CA ASP A 170 26.11 -20.28 20.13
C ASP A 170 25.19 -19.07 20.31
N LEU A 171 25.01 -18.22 19.30
CA LEU A 171 24.01 -17.13 19.34
C LEU A 171 22.56 -17.66 19.33
N HIS A 172 22.28 -18.72 18.56
CA HIS A 172 20.97 -19.37 18.57
C HIS A 172 20.68 -20.07 19.91
N SER A 173 21.70 -20.61 20.58
CA SER A 173 21.63 -21.15 21.94
C SER A 173 21.40 -20.04 23.00
N ALA A 174 22.10 -18.91 22.85
CA ALA A 174 21.98 -17.76 23.74
C ALA A 174 20.58 -17.09 23.64
N LEU A 175 20.01 -16.97 22.45
CA LEU A 175 18.67 -16.40 22.25
C LEU A 175 17.54 -17.30 22.78
N HIS A 176 17.78 -18.60 22.98
CA HIS A 176 16.82 -19.54 23.54
C HIS A 176 16.95 -19.68 25.08
N THR A 177 17.97 -19.07 25.70
CA THR A 177 18.18 -19.11 27.16
C THR A 177 17.65 -17.89 27.92
N ASP A 178 17.25 -16.81 27.22
CA ASP A 178 16.71 -15.60 27.85
C ASP A 178 15.15 -15.53 27.89
N VAL A 179 14.47 -16.69 27.85
CA VAL A 179 13.03 -16.79 28.16
C VAL A 179 12.81 -17.68 29.39
N ILE A 180 13.43 -17.31 30.51
CA ILE A 180 12.93 -17.62 31.85
C ILE A 180 13.21 -16.41 32.74
N PHE A 181 12.24 -15.50 32.82
CA PHE A 181 11.76 -14.87 34.06
C PHE A 181 10.38 -14.27 33.81
#